data_AF-A0A5B6UKJ2-F1
#
_entry.id   AF-A0A5B6UKJ2-F1
#
_cell.length_a   1.000
_cell.length_b   1.000
_cell.length_c   1.000
_cell.angle_alpha   90.00
_cell.angle_beta   90.00
_cell.angle_gamma   90.00
#
_symmetry.space_group_name_H-M   'P 1'
#
loop_
_entity.id
_entity.type
_entity.pdbx_description
1 polymer ?
#
loop_
_entity_poly.entity_id
_entity_poly.type
_entity_poly.pdbx_seq_one_letter_code
_entity_poly.pdbx_strand_id
1 'polypeptide(L)' 'MVARGALWNASIFSPNVKAHWEDVKKEYVRKSILWDNDVKSTKHTLKEMIMHYSSLEFPEGKAIIKSQNLADLA' A
#
# COMPACT_ATOMS: atom_id res chain seq x y z
N MET A 1 -6.80 18.41 -9.34
CA MET A 1 -6.18 17.10 -9.62
C MET A 1 -5.19 16.78 -8.49
N VAL A 2 -5.27 15.60 -7.88
CA VAL A 2 -4.39 15.19 -6.76
C VAL A 2 -3.62 13.94 -7.19
N ALA A 3 -2.29 13.96 -7.02
CA ALA A 3 -1.42 12.83 -7.39
C ALA A 3 -0.72 12.24 -6.16
N ARG A 4 0.38 12.87 -5.68
CA ARG A 4 1.17 12.38 -4.54
C ARG A 4 0.35 12.10 -3.28
N GLY A 5 -0.59 12.99 -2.93
CA GLY A 5 -1.45 12.81 -1.77
C GLY A 5 -2.33 11.56 -1.85
N ALA A 6 -2.82 11.24 -3.06
CA ALA A 6 -3.63 10.04 -3.31
C ALA A 6 -2.78 8.77 -3.31
N LEU A 7 -1.54 8.84 -3.80
CA LEU A 7 -0.58 7.73 -3.74
C LEU A 7 -0.27 7.33 -2.29
N TRP A 8 -0.02 8.32 -1.42
CA TRP A 8 0.29 8.02 -0.02
C TRP A 8 -0.94 7.56 0.76
N ASN A 9 -2.09 8.20 0.54
CA ASN A 9 -3.33 7.82 1.20
C ASN A 9 -4.55 8.21 0.34
N ALA A 10 -5.14 7.22 -0.33
CA ALA A 10 -6.32 7.40 -1.20
C ALA A 10 -7.57 7.91 -0.45
N SER A 11 -7.62 7.82 0.88
CA SER A 11 -8.73 8.39 1.66
C SER A 11 -8.75 9.92 1.66
N ILE A 12 -7.78 10.60 1.00
CA ILE A 12 -7.85 12.04 0.70
C ILE A 12 -9.11 12.43 -0.08
N PHE A 13 -9.73 11.49 -0.79
CA PHE A 13 -10.99 11.70 -1.50
C PHE A 13 -12.23 11.39 -0.66
N SER A 14 -12.06 10.86 0.56
CA SER A 14 -13.18 10.60 1.47
C SER A 14 -13.75 11.92 1.96
N PRO A 15 -15.08 12.13 1.89
CA PRO A 15 -15.72 13.29 2.50
C PRO A 15 -15.73 13.22 4.04
N ASN A 16 -15.43 12.05 4.61
CA ASN A 16 -15.32 11.82 6.05
C ASN A 16 -13.88 12.02 6.55
N VAL A 17 -13.64 11.75 7.85
CA VAL A 17 -12.30 11.74 8.44
C VAL A 17 -11.36 10.86 7.61
N LYS A 18 -10.15 11.38 7.34
CA LYS A 18 -9.08 10.67 6.63
C LYS A 18 -8.80 9.34 7.34
N ALA A 19 -8.93 8.23 6.62
CA ALA A 19 -8.65 6.91 7.17
C ALA A 19 -7.16 6.77 7.50
N HIS A 20 -6.85 5.97 8.52
CA HIS A 20 -5.47 5.66 8.85
C HIS A 20 -4.80 4.94 7.67
N TRP A 21 -3.55 5.28 7.36
CA TRP A 21 -2.87 4.81 6.16
C TRP A 21 -2.70 3.27 6.14
N GLU A 22 -2.61 2.65 7.31
CA GLU A 22 -2.53 1.19 7.43
C GLU A 22 -3.81 0.49 6.97
N ASP A 23 -4.98 1.08 7.24
CA ASP A 23 -6.26 0.51 6.79
C ASP A 23 -6.39 0.61 5.28
N VAL A 24 -5.98 1.75 4.72
CA VAL A 24 -5.94 1.96 3.26
C VAL A 24 -4.95 0.99 2.60
N LYS A 25 -3.78 0.76 3.20
CA LYS A 25 -2.79 -0.21 2.73
C LYS A 25 -3.35 -1.65 2.75
N LYS A 26 -4.01 -2.06 3.84
CA LYS A 26 -4.64 -3.40 3.94
C LYS A 26 -5.71 -3.60 2.88
N GLU A 27 -6.56 -2.60 2.65
CA GLU A 27 -7.57 -2.68 1.60
C GLU A 27 -6.94 -2.73 0.20
N TYR A 28 -5.86 -1.97 -0.03
CA TYR A 28 -5.10 -2.01 -1.28
C TYR A 28 -4.52 -3.41 -1.55
N VAL A 29 -3.98 -4.09 -0.53
CA VAL A 29 -3.52 -5.49 -0.64
C VAL A 29 -4.69 -6.42 -0.98
N ARG A 30 -5.81 -6.34 -0.24
CA ARG A 30 -7.01 -7.16 -0.52
C ARG A 30 -7.49 -7.00 -1.96
N LYS A 31 -7.56 -5.77 -2.47
CA LYS A 31 -7.97 -5.48 -3.84
C LYS A 31 -6.96 -5.99 -4.87
N SER A 32 -5.66 -5.87 -4.57
CA SER A 32 -4.60 -6.40 -5.42
C SER A 32 -4.72 -7.92 -5.59
N ILE A 33 -5.01 -8.65 -4.50
CA ILE A 33 -5.25 -10.11 -4.54
C ILE A 33 -6.52 -10.44 -5.31
N LEU A 34 -7.63 -9.75 -5.01
CA LEU A 34 -8.93 -10.00 -5.64
C LEU A 34 -8.90 -9.82 -7.17
N TRP A 35 -8.10 -8.87 -7.65
CA TRP A 35 -8.00 -8.53 -9.06
C TRP A 35 -6.74 -9.06 -9.75
N ASP A 36 -6.00 -9.96 -9.09
CA ASP A 36 -4.77 -10.57 -9.62
C ASP A 36 -3.80 -9.52 -10.17
N ASN A 37 -3.57 -8.46 -9.40
CA ASN A 37 -2.74 -7.34 -9.84
C ASN A 37 -1.25 -7.75 -9.94
N ASP A 38 -0.51 -7.16 -10.87
CA ASP A 38 0.93 -7.41 -10.98
C ASP A 38 1.66 -7.15 -9.65
N VAL A 39 2.35 -8.17 -9.16
CA VAL A 39 3.05 -8.12 -7.86
C VAL A 39 4.12 -7.04 -7.81
N LYS A 40 4.80 -6.73 -8.94
CA LYS A 40 5.85 -5.70 -8.96
C LYS A 40 5.23 -4.32 -8.76
N SER A 41 4.11 -4.06 -9.42
CA SER A 41 3.32 -2.83 -9.31
C SER A 41 2.73 -2.68 -7.90
N THR A 42 2.12 -3.73 -7.35
CA THR A 42 1.61 -3.73 -5.96
C THR A 42 2.73 -3.42 -4.96
N LYS A 43 3.89 -4.09 -5.08
CA LYS A 43 5.05 -3.82 -4.22
C LYS A 43 5.57 -2.39 -4.36
N HIS A 44 5.56 -1.83 -5.56
CA HIS A 44 5.98 -0.45 -5.77
C HIS A 44 5.10 0.53 -4.99
N THR A 45 3.77 0.43 -5.14
CA THR A 45 2.83 1.30 -4.43
C THR A 45 2.91 1.12 -2.91
N LEU A 46 3.00 -0.11 -2.41
CA LEU A 46 3.14 -0.37 -0.97
C LEU A 46 4.40 0.27 -0.39
N LYS A 47 5.52 0.22 -1.12
CA LYS A 47 6.77 0.88 -0.69
C LYS A 47 6.62 2.40 -0.63
N GLU A 48 5.97 3.01 -1.62
CA GLU A 48 5.69 4.46 -1.62
C GLU A 48 4.82 4.89 -0.42
N MET A 49 3.81 4.09 -0.08
CA MET A 49 2.97 4.35 1.11
C MET A 49 3.79 4.24 2.41
N ILE A 50 4.58 3.18 2.55
CA ILE A 50 5.39 2.94 3.76
C ILE A 50 6.51 3.96 3.89
N MET A 51 7.21 4.33 2.82
CA MET A 51 8.26 5.34 2.85
C MET A 51 7.77 6.71 3.29
N HIS A 52 6.49 7.03 3.05
CA HIS A 52 5.92 8.30 3.48
C HIS A 52 5.52 8.33 4.96
N TYR A 53 4.96 7.24 5.49
CA TYR A 53 4.42 7.19 6.86
C TYR A 53 5.30 6.45 7.87
N SER A 54 6.29 5.68 7.43
CA SER A 54 7.12 4.78 8.24
C SER A 54 8.49 4.55 7.57
N SER A 55 9.10 3.38 7.76
CA SER A 55 10.39 3.02 7.18
C SER A 55 10.39 1.61 6.58
N LEU A 56 11.06 1.46 5.44
CA LEU A 56 11.27 0.15 4.81
C LEU A 56 12.24 -0.75 5.59
N GLU A 57 13.00 -0.19 6.54
CA GLU A 57 13.93 -0.95 7.37
C GLU A 57 13.24 -1.79 8.46
N PHE A 58 11.97 -1.50 8.74
CA PHE A 58 11.18 -2.28 9.67
C PHE A 58 10.80 -3.65 9.08
N PRO A 59 10.40 -4.62 9.94
CA PRO A 59 10.06 -5.97 9.50
C PRO A 59 9.04 -6.01 8.36
N GLU A 60 8.03 -5.14 8.39
CA GLU A 60 7.02 -5.05 7.33
C GLU A 60 7.63 -4.64 5.97
N GLY A 61 8.44 -3.58 5.95
CA GLY A 61 9.09 -3.13 4.72
C GLY A 61 10.02 -4.20 4.13
N LYS A 62 10.78 -4.88 5.00
CA LYS A 62 11.64 -6.01 4.61
C LYS A 62 10.84 -7.20 4.10
N ALA A 63 9.68 -7.49 4.68
CA ALA A 63 8.78 -8.54 4.20
C ALA A 63 8.30 -8.23 2.78
N ILE A 64 7.77 -7.02 2.54
CA ILE A 64 7.29 -6.60 1.21
C ILE A 64 8.40 -6.70 0.16
N ILE A 65 9.63 -6.31 0.50
CA ILE A 65 10.78 -6.43 -0.41
C ILE A 65 11.04 -7.89 -0.80
N LYS A 66 10.92 -8.82 0.15
CA LYS A 66 11.19 -10.26 -0.05
C LYS A 66 10.04 -11.01 -0.75
N SER A 67 8.79 -10.55 -0.63
CA SER A 67 7.61 -11.17 -1.25
C SER A 67 7.80 -11.39 -2.76
N GLN A 68 7.48 -12.58 -3.24
CA GLN A 68 7.58 -12.99 -4.64
C GLN A 68 6.22 -13.03 -5.34
N ASN A 69 5.15 -13.24 -4.59
CA ASN A 69 3.78 -13.31 -5.10
C ASN A 69 2.82 -12.50 -4.20
N LEU A 70 1.55 -12.38 -4.61
CA LEU A 70 0.53 -11.64 -3.85
C LEU A 70 0.12 -12.35 -2.55
N ALA A 71 0.25 -13.68 -2.47
CA ALA A 71 -0.07 -14.43 -1.25
C ALA A 71 0.96 -14.15 -0.14
N ASP A 72 2.21 -13.85 -0.49
CA ASP A 72 3.24 -13.42 0.46
C ASP A 72 2.97 -12.02 1.07
N LEU A 73 2.01 -11.27 0.52
CA LEU A 73 1.61 -9.95 1.00
C LEU A 73 0.34 -9.99 1.88
N ALA A 74 -0.33 -11.15 1.96
CA ALA A 74 -1.61 -11.35 2.63
C ALA A 74 -1.48 -11.54 4.14
#